data_AF-S0FPY6-F1
#
_entry.id   AF-S0FPY6-F1
#
_cell.length_a   1.000
_cell.length_b   1.000
_cell.length_c   1.000
_cell.angle_alpha   90.00
_cell.angle_beta   90.00
_cell.angle_gamma   90.00
#
_symmetry.space_group_name_H-M   'P 1'
#
loop_
_entity.id
_entity.type
_entity.pdbx_description
1 polymer ?
#
loop_
_entity_poly.entity_id
_entity_poly.type
_entity_poly.pdbx_seq_one_letter_code
_entity_poly.pdbx_strand_id
1 'polypeptide(L)'
;MFALFFVLNDLKKSEQYFQWYAKEFDNDVGEPVQKLCWAISLYRMDRLDEARYRLADLMLTNLYMIPRLLGENIKTYDIWHSSSDADYDFYDYIYDEILAAITADDKKWIKTEYDSAVFQRIRQRYIEIYAHLKNVKDMPLRKKLLNESYTLLDQLEVTENSGKSKN
;
A
#
# COMPACT_ATOMS: atom_id res chain seq x y z
N MET A 1 -8.00 16.81 -4.92
CA MET A 1 -9.45 16.54 -5.00
C MET A 1 -9.82 15.27 -4.24
N PHE A 2 -9.11 14.16 -4.45
CA PHE A 2 -9.42 12.89 -3.81
C PHE A 2 -9.44 12.92 -2.27
N ALA A 3 -8.37 13.40 -1.63
CA ALA A 3 -8.27 13.49 -0.17
C ALA A 3 -9.43 14.27 0.47
N LEU A 4 -10.06 15.20 -0.28
CA LEU A 4 -11.22 15.93 0.21
C LEU A 4 -12.43 15.03 0.47
N PHE A 5 -12.74 14.10 -0.44
CA PHE A 5 -13.88 13.19 -0.25
C PHE A 5 -13.65 12.22 0.91
N PHE A 6 -12.39 11.79 1.10
CA PHE A 6 -11.99 11.01 2.26
C PHE A 6 -12.16 11.78 3.57
N VAL A 7 -11.64 13.01 3.64
CA VAL A 7 -11.74 13.88 4.83
C VAL A 7 -13.20 14.15 5.21
N LEU A 8 -14.06 14.34 4.21
CA LEU A 8 -15.51 14.52 4.41
C LEU A 8 -16.27 13.22 4.71
N ASN A 9 -15.57 12.08 4.70
CA ASN A 9 -16.14 10.73 4.79
C ASN A 9 -17.29 10.49 3.78
N ASP A 10 -17.20 11.12 2.59
CA ASP A 10 -18.17 10.96 1.50
C ASP A 10 -17.80 9.70 0.70
N LEU A 11 -18.24 8.55 1.21
CA LEU A 11 -17.93 7.23 0.65
C LEU A 11 -18.44 7.09 -0.80
N LYS A 12 -19.60 7.67 -1.10
CA LYS A 12 -20.18 7.64 -2.46
C LYS A 12 -19.31 8.39 -3.46
N LYS A 13 -18.88 9.61 -3.14
CA LYS A 13 -17.97 10.35 -4.03
C LYS A 13 -16.58 9.74 -4.10
N SER A 14 -16.11 9.14 -3.00
CA SER A 14 -14.85 8.39 -2.99
C SER A 14 -14.91 7.22 -3.98
N GLU A 15 -15.98 6.43 -3.96
CA GLU A 15 -16.17 5.33 -4.91
C GLU A 15 -16.25 5.80 -6.37
N GLN A 16 -17.00 6.86 -6.64
CA GLN A 16 -17.08 7.45 -7.99
C GLN A 16 -15.70 7.90 -8.49
N TYR A 17 -14.90 8.50 -7.60
CA TYR A 17 -13.54 8.88 -7.92
C TYR A 17 -12.65 7.66 -8.21
N PHE A 18 -12.73 6.59 -7.42
CA PHE A 18 -11.99 5.35 -7.64
C PHE A 18 -12.25 4.74 -9.01
N GLN A 19 -13.53 4.64 -9.38
CA GLN A 19 -13.94 4.09 -10.66
C GLN A 19 -13.47 4.97 -11.82
N TRP A 20 -13.58 6.29 -11.69
CA TRP A 20 -13.08 7.23 -12.69
C TRP A 20 -11.55 7.15 -12.82
N TYR A 21 -10.82 7.17 -11.71
CA TYR A 21 -9.35 7.14 -11.72
C TYR A 21 -8.83 5.84 -12.33
N ALA A 22 -9.37 4.69 -11.92
CA ALA A 22 -8.98 3.39 -12.48
C ALA A 22 -9.25 3.28 -13.99
N LYS A 23 -10.27 3.99 -14.49
CA LYS A 23 -10.62 4.01 -15.92
C LYS A 23 -9.74 4.96 -16.74
N GLU A 24 -9.45 6.14 -16.22
CA GLU A 24 -8.72 7.17 -16.98
C GLU A 24 -7.19 7.03 -16.84
N PHE A 25 -6.72 6.39 -15.78
CA PHE A 25 -5.30 6.24 -15.44
C PHE A 25 -4.95 4.78 -15.13
N ASP A 26 -5.32 3.87 -16.04
CA ASP A 26 -5.09 2.43 -15.92
C ASP A 26 -3.63 2.02 -15.74
N ASN A 27 -2.70 2.84 -16.23
CA ASN A 27 -1.26 2.66 -16.12
C ASN A 27 -0.61 3.46 -14.97
N ASP A 28 -1.39 4.25 -14.21
CA ASP A 28 -0.87 4.99 -13.07
C ASP A 28 -0.95 4.13 -11.81
N VAL A 29 0.18 4.05 -11.11
CA VAL A 29 0.27 3.31 -9.86
C VAL A 29 -0.31 4.10 -8.70
N GLY A 30 -0.49 5.42 -8.82
CA GLY A 30 -1.00 6.30 -7.76
C GLY A 30 0.01 6.62 -6.67
N GLU A 31 -0.16 7.77 -6.02
CA GLU A 31 0.73 8.25 -4.94
C GLU A 31 0.32 7.70 -3.54
N PRO A 32 1.23 7.67 -2.55
CA PRO A 32 0.97 7.03 -1.26
C PRO A 32 -0.26 7.56 -0.47
N VAL A 33 -0.49 8.87 -0.39
CA VAL A 33 -1.65 9.46 0.30
C VAL A 33 -2.95 9.03 -0.37
N GLN A 34 -2.96 9.01 -1.71
CA GLN A 34 -4.08 8.51 -2.49
C GLN A 34 -4.35 7.03 -2.16
N LYS A 35 -3.32 6.19 -2.11
CA LYS A 35 -3.50 4.78 -1.74
C LYS A 35 -4.02 4.60 -0.31
N LEU A 36 -3.52 5.39 0.65
CA LEU A 36 -3.97 5.32 2.04
C LEU A 36 -5.46 5.65 2.18
N CYS A 37 -5.86 6.82 1.68
CA CYS A 37 -7.25 7.23 1.80
C CYS A 37 -8.17 6.29 1.00
N TRP A 38 -7.67 5.69 -0.10
CA TRP A 38 -8.43 4.72 -0.88
C TRP A 38 -8.64 3.43 -0.10
N ALA A 39 -7.57 2.85 0.45
CA ALA A 39 -7.64 1.64 1.26
C ALA A 39 -8.62 1.79 2.42
N ILE A 40 -8.55 2.91 3.17
CA ILE A 40 -9.45 3.16 4.30
C ILE A 40 -10.90 3.36 3.83
N SER A 41 -11.14 4.11 2.75
CA SER A 41 -12.48 4.26 2.20
C SER A 41 -13.10 2.93 1.78
N LEU A 42 -12.34 2.03 1.14
CA LEU A 42 -12.81 0.69 0.80
C LEU A 42 -13.12 -0.14 2.05
N TYR A 43 -12.27 -0.06 3.08
CA TYR A 43 -12.50 -0.72 4.36
C TYR A 43 -13.82 -0.25 5.00
N ARG A 44 -14.06 1.06 5.03
CA ARG A 44 -15.31 1.66 5.53
C ARG A 44 -16.54 1.28 4.70
N MET A 45 -16.36 0.88 3.45
CA MET A 45 -17.41 0.34 2.57
C MET A 45 -17.56 -1.18 2.66
N ASP A 46 -16.87 -1.85 3.60
CA ASP A 46 -16.87 -3.31 3.76
C ASP A 46 -16.31 -4.09 2.54
N ARG A 47 -15.48 -3.44 1.71
CA ARG A 47 -14.81 -4.04 0.56
C ARG A 47 -13.42 -4.52 0.95
N LEU A 48 -13.38 -5.51 1.84
CA LEU A 48 -12.17 -5.89 2.58
C LEU A 48 -11.02 -6.35 1.68
N ASP A 49 -11.28 -7.15 0.67
CA ASP A 49 -10.22 -7.70 -0.19
C ASP A 49 -9.53 -6.59 -1.01
N GLU A 50 -10.32 -5.67 -1.55
CA GLU A 50 -9.82 -4.51 -2.28
C GLU A 50 -9.11 -3.51 -1.35
N ALA A 51 -9.64 -3.30 -0.15
CA ALA A 51 -9.01 -2.46 0.86
C ALA A 51 -7.64 -3.00 1.26
N ARG A 52 -7.57 -4.32 1.48
CA ARG A 52 -6.35 -5.05 1.84
C ARG A 52 -5.33 -5.00 0.72
N TYR A 53 -5.73 -5.23 -0.53
CA TYR A 53 -4.86 -5.06 -1.68
C TYR A 53 -4.29 -3.65 -1.75
N ARG A 54 -5.15 -2.62 -1.64
CA ARG A 54 -4.72 -1.22 -1.72
C ARG A 54 -3.80 -0.82 -0.56
N LEU A 55 -4.00 -1.38 0.63
CA LEU A 55 -3.11 -1.16 1.77
C LEU A 55 -1.74 -1.82 1.58
N ALA A 56 -1.69 -3.02 0.98
CA ALA A 56 -0.43 -3.67 0.64
C ALA A 56 0.32 -2.89 -0.46
N ASP A 57 -0.40 -2.39 -1.45
CA ASP A 57 0.12 -1.53 -2.51
C ASP A 57 0.69 -0.22 -1.93
N LEU A 58 0.00 0.42 -0.98
CA LEU A 58 0.56 1.54 -0.21
C LEU A 58 1.87 1.15 0.47
N MET A 59 1.89 0.02 1.19
CA MET A 59 3.07 -0.44 1.92
C MET A 59 4.28 -0.59 1.02
N LEU A 60 4.11 -1.09 -0.21
CA LEU A 60 5.20 -1.25 -1.17
C LEU A 60 5.60 0.05 -1.88
N THR A 61 4.69 1.02 -1.94
CA THR A 61 4.97 2.36 -2.50
C THR A 61 5.77 3.20 -1.52
N ASN A 62 5.46 3.10 -0.22
CA ASN A 62 6.20 3.74 0.85
C ASN A 62 6.24 2.85 2.10
N LEU A 63 7.40 2.24 2.36
CA LEU A 63 7.62 1.29 3.46
C LEU A 63 7.47 1.92 4.87
N TYR A 64 7.46 3.25 4.95
CA TYR A 64 7.55 4.01 6.19
C TYR A 64 6.21 4.61 6.61
N MET A 65 5.29 4.80 5.67
CA MET A 65 4.05 5.55 5.91
C MET A 65 3.12 4.87 6.91
N ILE A 66 2.90 3.56 6.78
CA ILE A 66 2.07 2.77 7.71
C ILE A 66 2.67 2.73 9.14
N PRO A 67 3.93 2.33 9.35
CA PRO A 67 4.50 2.30 10.70
C PRO A 67 4.53 3.69 11.34
N ARG A 68 4.85 4.76 10.59
CA ARG A 68 4.76 6.13 11.11
C ARG A 68 3.33 6.50 11.51
N LEU A 69 2.32 6.16 10.71
CA LEU A 69 0.90 6.38 11.04
C LEU A 69 0.48 5.68 12.35
N LEU A 70 1.05 4.52 12.60
CA LEU A 70 0.81 3.70 13.79
C LEU A 70 1.66 4.12 15.00
N GLY A 71 2.54 5.11 14.84
CA GLY A 71 3.45 5.57 15.91
C GLY A 71 4.59 4.58 16.19
N GLU A 72 4.89 3.68 15.27
CA GLU A 72 5.98 2.72 15.40
C GLU A 72 7.33 3.35 15.04
N ASN A 73 8.38 2.92 15.74
CA ASN A 73 9.73 3.34 15.45
C ASN A 73 10.30 2.51 14.28
N ILE A 74 10.42 3.12 13.10
CA ILE A 74 11.00 2.49 11.91
C ILE A 74 12.28 3.21 11.50
N LYS A 75 13.29 2.42 11.10
CA LYS A 75 14.53 2.92 10.51
C LYS A 75 14.44 2.88 8.99
N THR A 76 15.23 3.73 8.34
CA THR A 76 15.40 3.69 6.89
C THR A 76 16.05 2.38 6.45
N TYR A 77 15.60 1.86 5.31
CA TYR A 77 16.16 0.67 4.70
C TYR A 77 17.28 1.06 3.73
N ASP A 78 18.38 0.30 3.75
CA ASP A 78 19.47 0.49 2.81
C ASP A 78 19.18 -0.19 1.46
N ILE A 79 18.24 0.36 0.71
CA ILE A 79 17.73 -0.20 -0.55
C ILE A 79 17.77 0.86 -1.67
N TRP A 80 17.51 0.44 -2.90
CA TRP A 80 17.17 1.38 -3.96
C TRP A 80 15.74 1.89 -3.77
N HIS A 81 15.54 3.21 -3.82
CA HIS A 81 14.21 3.83 -3.87
C HIS A 81 13.94 4.28 -5.30
N SER A 82 12.82 3.83 -5.88
CA SER A 82 12.50 4.09 -7.29
C SER A 82 11.95 5.50 -7.54
N SER A 83 11.46 6.18 -6.51
CA SER A 83 10.90 7.54 -6.56
C SER A 83 11.03 8.24 -5.22
N SER A 84 10.90 9.57 -5.21
CA SER A 84 10.84 10.38 -3.98
C SER A 84 9.62 10.05 -3.12
N ASP A 85 8.54 9.53 -3.71
CA ASP A 85 7.35 9.12 -2.96
C ASP A 85 7.62 7.93 -2.03
N ALA A 86 8.71 7.19 -2.28
CA ALA A 86 9.16 6.09 -1.43
C ALA A 86 10.07 6.55 -0.27
N ASP A 87 10.40 7.85 -0.20
CA ASP A 87 11.31 8.39 0.82
C ASP A 87 10.65 8.39 2.20
N TYR A 88 11.49 8.31 3.24
CA TYR A 88 11.06 8.29 4.64
C TYR A 88 10.34 9.58 5.06
N ASP A 89 10.79 10.72 4.53
CA ASP A 89 10.26 12.04 4.85
C ASP A 89 8.94 12.36 4.12
N PHE A 90 8.48 11.51 3.20
CA PHE A 90 7.22 11.73 2.48
C PHE A 90 6.03 11.91 3.44
N TYR A 91 6.02 11.18 4.56
CA TYR A 91 4.97 11.26 5.57
C TYR A 91 4.82 12.67 6.17
N ASP A 92 5.88 13.47 6.21
CA ASP A 92 5.84 14.83 6.77
C ASP A 92 5.08 15.82 5.89
N TYR A 93 4.74 15.44 4.66
CA TYR A 93 3.95 16.24 3.73
C TYR A 93 2.45 15.88 3.74
N ILE A 94 2.02 14.93 4.57
CA ILE A 94 0.62 14.56 4.69
C ILE A 94 -0.14 15.66 5.44
N TYR A 95 -1.21 16.16 4.84
CA TYR A 95 -2.08 17.16 5.46
C TYR A 95 -2.70 16.65 6.77
N ASP A 96 -2.70 17.50 7.81
CA ASP A 96 -3.24 17.18 9.14
C ASP A 96 -4.71 16.75 9.09
N GLU A 97 -5.51 17.33 8.19
CA GLU A 97 -6.92 16.96 8.01
C GLU A 97 -7.10 15.51 7.61
N ILE A 98 -6.17 14.97 6.81
CA ILE A 98 -6.19 13.55 6.41
C ILE A 98 -5.89 12.70 7.64
N LEU A 99 -4.86 13.05 8.40
CA LEU A 99 -4.47 12.31 9.60
C LEU A 99 -5.58 12.34 10.67
N ALA A 100 -6.24 13.48 10.84
CA ALA A 100 -7.35 13.66 11.76
C ALA A 100 -8.61 12.87 11.35
N ALA A 101 -8.81 12.65 10.05
CA ALA A 101 -9.93 11.86 9.52
C ALA A 101 -9.75 10.35 9.72
N ILE A 102 -8.54 9.87 10.06
CA ILE A 102 -8.26 8.45 10.32
C ILE A 102 -8.65 8.10 11.75
N THR A 103 -9.63 7.22 11.90
CA THR A 103 -10.19 6.81 13.19
C THR A 103 -9.32 5.75 13.89
N ALA A 104 -9.62 5.51 15.17
CA ALA A 104 -8.98 4.43 15.91
C ALA A 104 -9.28 3.04 15.31
N ASP A 105 -10.48 2.83 14.78
CA ASP A 105 -10.87 1.57 14.14
C ASP A 105 -10.10 1.36 12.84
N ASP A 106 -9.92 2.41 12.03
CA ASP A 106 -9.08 2.34 10.83
C ASP A 106 -7.64 1.95 11.20
N LYS A 107 -7.06 2.57 12.23
CA LYS A 107 -5.70 2.23 12.70
C LYS A 107 -5.61 0.80 13.20
N LYS A 108 -6.63 0.31 13.90
CA LYS A 108 -6.69 -1.08 14.39
C LYS A 108 -6.73 -2.07 13.22
N TRP A 109 -7.53 -1.79 12.19
CA TRP A 109 -7.57 -2.60 10.98
C TRP A 109 -6.23 -2.57 10.23
N ILE A 110 -5.67 -1.38 9.98
CA ILE A 110 -4.36 -1.21 9.34
C ILE A 110 -3.28 -2.01 10.07
N LYS A 111 -3.24 -1.91 11.40
CA LYS A 111 -2.29 -2.66 12.24
C LYS A 111 -2.45 -4.16 12.08
N THR A 112 -3.69 -4.64 12.08
CA THR A 112 -4.01 -6.08 11.91
C THR A 112 -3.50 -6.60 10.58
N GLU A 113 -3.74 -5.86 9.48
CA GLU A 113 -3.26 -6.26 8.16
C GLU A 113 -1.73 -6.14 8.03
N TYR A 114 -1.14 -5.05 8.53
CA TYR A 114 0.30 -4.80 8.46
C TYR A 114 1.14 -5.83 9.21
N ASP A 115 0.60 -6.36 10.31
CA ASP A 115 1.19 -7.43 11.11
C ASP A 115 0.89 -8.83 10.57
N SER A 116 -0.01 -8.96 9.58
CA SER A 116 -0.36 -10.26 9.02
C SER A 116 0.87 -10.94 8.41
N ALA A 117 0.93 -12.27 8.53
CA ALA A 117 2.05 -13.05 7.99
C ALA A 117 2.22 -12.85 6.47
N VAL A 118 1.13 -12.56 5.74
CA VAL A 118 1.18 -12.27 4.30
C VAL A 118 1.86 -10.94 4.03
N PHE A 119 1.46 -9.87 4.73
CA PHE A 119 2.10 -8.54 4.57
C PHE A 119 3.57 -8.56 4.98
N GLN A 120 3.90 -9.25 6.08
CA GLN A 120 5.28 -9.40 6.51
C GLN A 120 6.14 -10.10 5.45
N ARG A 121 5.66 -11.19 4.84
CA ARG A 121 6.37 -11.89 3.76
C ARG A 121 6.54 -11.02 2.52
N ILE A 122 5.47 -10.36 2.08
CA ILE A 122 5.50 -9.45 0.92
C ILE A 122 6.51 -8.33 1.15
N ARG A 123 6.43 -7.66 2.30
CA ARG A 123 7.33 -6.55 2.68
C ARG A 123 8.78 -7.00 2.76
N GLN A 124 9.04 -8.11 3.43
CA GLN A 124 10.39 -8.67 3.56
C GLN A 124 10.98 -8.96 2.17
N ARG A 125 10.18 -9.58 1.29
CA ARG A 125 10.65 -9.91 -0.06
C ARG A 125 10.91 -8.67 -0.91
N TYR A 126 10.05 -7.65 -0.80
CA TYR A 126 10.28 -6.36 -1.44
C TYR A 126 11.61 -5.75 -0.98
N ILE A 127 11.88 -5.69 0.32
CA ILE A 127 13.12 -5.13 0.87
C ILE A 127 14.35 -5.89 0.33
N GLU A 128 14.32 -7.21 0.29
CA GLU A 128 15.41 -8.03 -0.29
C GLU A 128 15.65 -7.73 -1.77
N ILE A 129 14.58 -7.67 -2.56
CA ILE A 129 14.66 -7.36 -4.00
C ILE A 129 15.29 -5.99 -4.19
N TYR A 130 14.81 -4.96 -3.50
CA TYR A 130 15.27 -3.58 -3.69
C TYR A 130 16.66 -3.33 -3.07
N ALA A 131 17.06 -4.10 -2.05
CA ALA A 131 18.45 -4.16 -1.58
C ALA A 131 19.38 -4.70 -2.68
N HIS A 132 18.97 -5.76 -3.38
CA HIS A 132 19.75 -6.33 -4.48
C HIS A 132 19.81 -5.38 -5.69
N LEU A 133 18.68 -4.72 -6.01
CA LEU A 133 18.59 -3.77 -7.12
C LEU A 133 19.52 -2.57 -6.97
N LYS A 134 19.90 -2.21 -5.74
CA LYS A 134 20.83 -1.11 -5.44
C LYS A 134 22.20 -1.28 -6.09
N ASN A 135 22.68 -2.52 -6.21
CA ASN A 135 24.04 -2.82 -6.66
C ASN A 135 24.12 -3.69 -7.93
N VAL A 136 22.97 -4.14 -8.46
CA VAL A 136 22.94 -5.03 -9.63
C VAL A 136 23.36 -4.30 -10.91
N LYS A 137 24.36 -4.83 -11.60
CA LYS A 137 24.79 -4.36 -12.93
C LYS A 137 24.31 -5.27 -14.07
N ASP A 138 23.99 -6.52 -13.75
CA ASP A 138 23.50 -7.49 -14.71
C ASP A 138 22.03 -7.18 -15.08
N MET A 139 21.82 -6.75 -16.32
CA MET A 139 20.50 -6.33 -16.82
C MET A 139 19.46 -7.46 -16.83
N PRO A 140 19.79 -8.71 -17.24
CA PRO A 140 18.86 -9.84 -17.11
C PRO A 140 18.39 -10.08 -15.67
N LEU A 141 19.32 -10.07 -14.70
CA LEU A 141 18.99 -10.23 -13.28
C LEU A 141 18.16 -9.07 -12.76
N ARG A 142 18.50 -7.83 -13.14
CA ARG A 142 17.71 -6.63 -12.80
C ARG A 142 16.27 -6.79 -13.28
N LYS A 143 16.07 -7.18 -14.54
CA LYS A 143 14.73 -7.40 -15.12
C LYS A 143 13.98 -8.50 -14.38
N LYS A 144 14.65 -9.60 -14.04
CA LYS A 144 14.03 -10.69 -13.26
C LYS A 144 13.55 -10.21 -11.88
N LEU A 145 14.37 -9.46 -11.16
CA LEU A 145 14.05 -8.89 -9.85
C LEU A 145 12.88 -7.90 -9.91
N LEU A 146 12.86 -7.02 -10.92
CA LEU A 146 11.74 -6.09 -11.13
C LEU A 146 10.44 -6.83 -11.46
N ASN A 147 10.48 -7.80 -12.37
CA ASN A 147 9.31 -8.60 -12.71
C ASN A 147 8.75 -9.32 -11.48
N GLU A 148 9.61 -9.88 -10.63
CA GLU A 148 9.19 -10.49 -9.37
C GLU A 148 8.50 -9.47 -8.45
N SER A 149 9.04 -8.25 -8.34
CA SER A 149 8.46 -7.19 -7.51
C SER A 149 7.05 -6.80 -7.94
N TYR A 150 6.75 -6.82 -9.24
CA TYR A 150 5.43 -6.49 -9.78
C TYR A 150 4.36 -7.56 -9.47
N THR A 151 4.77 -8.77 -9.14
CA THR A 151 3.87 -9.91 -8.84
C THR A 151 3.77 -10.21 -7.34
N LEU A 152 4.38 -9.39 -6.48
CA LEU A 152 4.38 -9.67 -5.03
C LEU A 152 2.98 -9.68 -4.42
N LEU A 153 2.08 -8.84 -4.93
CA LEU A 153 0.72 -8.70 -4.42
C LEU A 153 -0.22 -9.82 -4.87
N ASP A 154 0.12 -10.58 -5.92
CA ASP A 154 -0.63 -11.77 -6.36
C ASP A 154 -0.78 -12.81 -5.23
N GLN A 155 0.12 -12.78 -4.24
CA GLN A 155 0.04 -13.60 -3.03
C GLN A 155 -1.22 -13.33 -2.19
N LEU A 156 -1.84 -12.15 -2.34
CA LEU A 156 -3.10 -11.84 -1.66
C LEU A 156 -4.27 -12.62 -2.26
N GLU A 157 -4.28 -12.81 -3.58
CA GLU A 157 -5.31 -13.56 -4.32
C GLU A 157 -5.25 -15.07 -4.03
N VAL A 158 -4.03 -15.61 -3.82
CA VAL A 158 -3.83 -17.06 -3.59
C VAL A 158 -4.35 -17.53 -2.23
N THR A 159 -4.41 -16.65 -1.23
CA THR A 159 -4.84 -17.02 0.14
C THR A 159 -6.31 -17.46 0.22
N GLU A 160 -7.19 -16.96 -0.65
CA GLU A 160 -8.63 -17.26 -0.62
C GLU A 160 -8.98 -18.66 -1.16
N ASN A 161 -8.24 -19.15 -2.13
CA ASN A 161 -8.51 -20.47 -2.74
C ASN A 161 -8.02 -21.64 -1.88
N SER A 162 -7.19 -21.38 -0.86
CA SER A 162 -6.74 -22.41 0.09
C SER A 162 -7.71 -22.70 1.23
N GLY A 163 -8.80 -21.92 1.36
CA GLY A 163 -9.84 -22.08 2.39
C GLY A 163 -11.14 -22.75 1.91
N LYS A 164 -11.33 -22.98 0.61
CA LYS A 164 -12.56 -23.56 0.02
C LYS A 164 -12.42 -25.02 -0.44
N SER A 165 -11.62 -25.83 0.26
CA SER A 165 -11.67 -27.29 0.11
C SER A 165 -11.88 -27.94 1.47
N LYS A 166 -13.15 -28.02 1.86
CA LYS A 166 -13.79 -29.05 2.69
C LYS A 166 -15.23 -28.62 2.97
N ASN A 167 -16.15 -29.10 2.13
CA ASN A 167 -17.40 -29.77 2.51
C ASN A 167 -18.09 -30.28 1.26
#